data_AF-A0A150ALY9-F1
#
_entry.id   AF-A0A150ALY9-F1
#
_cell.length_a   1.000
_cell.length_b   1.000
_cell.length_c   1.000
_cell.angle_alpha   90.00
_cell.angle_beta   90.00
_cell.angle_gamma   90.00
#
_symmetry.space_group_name_H-M   'P 1'
#
loop_
_entity.id
_entity.type
_entity.pdbx_description
1 polymer ?
#
loop_
_entity_poly.entity_id
_entity_poly.type
_entity_poly.pdbx_seq_one_letter_code
_entity_poly.pdbx_strand_id
1 'polypeptide(L)'
;MKILLRAKHWQIFLMMYGILILLKIRFLVYLFLEATLGLEIDAFRFYDLIKYIPFILIVCIVVFYGWLASVGFRFQKLISNGVNRNVGLFSFCLLLPFLYFLFSIVTIFNEMFLLRAVNFIDIWKTISVFLFPISIASSLYAMYFVAKTLTTIELQREVHLIDTLLEFYRICFFPYGIWEIQPKVNALLKKEE
;
A
#
# COMPACT_ATOMS: atom_id res chain seq x y z
N MET A 1 -0.25 -9.65 13.63
CA MET A 1 -0.86 -8.41 13.08
C MET A 1 -1.31 -7.37 14.12
N LYS A 2 -1.14 -7.59 15.44
CA LYS A 2 -1.50 -6.58 16.46
C LYS A 2 -0.64 -5.31 16.42
N ILE A 3 0.57 -5.40 15.88
CA ILE A 3 1.57 -4.31 15.88
C ILE A 3 1.13 -3.13 15.00
N LEU A 4 0.76 -3.39 13.73
CA LEU A 4 0.31 -2.33 12.80
C LEU A 4 -0.97 -1.65 13.28
N LEU A 5 -1.87 -2.42 13.88
CA LEU A 5 -3.12 -1.90 14.42
C LEU A 5 -2.93 -1.03 15.66
N ARG A 6 -1.89 -1.28 16.46
CA ARG A 6 -1.59 -0.46 17.66
C ARG A 6 -0.66 0.71 17.37
N ALA A 7 -0.12 0.78 16.16
CA ALA A 7 0.79 1.85 15.77
C ALA A 7 0.07 3.21 15.78
N LYS A 8 0.82 4.26 16.12
CA LYS A 8 0.36 5.64 15.94
C LYS A 8 0.36 5.98 14.45
N HIS A 9 -0.52 6.88 14.02
CA HIS A 9 -0.62 7.33 12.62
C HIS A 9 0.74 7.75 12.04
N TRP A 10 1.56 8.47 12.83
CA TRP A 10 2.87 8.92 12.40
C TRP A 10 3.89 7.78 12.21
N GLN A 11 3.74 6.66 12.95
CA GLN A 11 4.63 5.51 12.80
C GLN A 11 4.38 4.82 11.45
N ILE A 12 3.11 4.62 11.08
CA ILE A 12 2.73 4.05 9.79
C ILE A 12 3.16 4.99 8.65
N PHE A 13 2.96 6.29 8.82
CA PHE A 13 3.41 7.30 7.87
C PHE A 13 4.93 7.25 7.65
N LEU A 14 5.74 7.25 8.72
CA LEU A 14 7.19 7.20 8.62
C LEU A 14 7.69 5.89 7.99
N MET A 15 7.07 4.75 8.33
CA MET A 15 7.45 3.46 7.75
C MET A 15 7.24 3.40 6.23
N MET A 16 6.22 4.09 5.70
CA MET A 16 5.94 4.09 4.26
C MET A 16 6.60 5.24 3.51
N TYR A 17 6.60 6.45 4.06
CA TYR A 17 7.03 7.64 3.32
C TYR A 17 8.25 8.31 3.92
N GLY A 18 8.61 8.06 5.18
CA GLY A 18 9.77 8.69 5.79
C GLY A 18 11.03 8.43 4.97
N ILE A 19 11.25 7.18 4.57
CA ILE A 19 12.40 6.80 3.74
C ILE A 19 12.31 7.35 2.31
N LEU A 20 11.10 7.40 1.71
CA LEU A 20 10.89 7.98 0.38
C LEU A 20 11.15 9.48 0.36
N ILE A 21 10.75 10.19 1.42
CA ILE A 21 10.98 11.63 1.58
C ILE A 21 12.48 11.90 1.70
N LEU A 22 13.21 11.12 2.51
CA LEU A 22 14.66 11.26 2.63
C LEU A 22 15.36 11.01 1.29
N LEU A 23 14.95 9.98 0.54
CA LEU A 23 15.49 9.74 -0.81
C LEU A 23 15.15 10.88 -1.79
N LYS A 24 13.92 11.40 -1.77
CA LYS A 24 13.53 12.54 -2.61
C LYS A 24 14.32 13.80 -2.26
N ILE A 25 14.51 14.10 -0.99
CA ILE A 25 15.32 15.24 -0.55
C ILE A 25 16.77 15.06 -1.02
N ARG A 26 17.34 13.86 -0.83
CA ARG A 26 18.69 13.55 -1.34
C ARG A 26 18.78 13.75 -2.85
N PHE A 27 17.78 13.33 -3.60
CA PHE A 27 17.73 13.52 -5.05
C PHE A 27 17.64 15.00 -5.44
N LEU A 28 16.77 15.78 -4.79
CA LEU A 28 16.62 17.21 -5.06
C LEU A 28 17.89 17.99 -4.74
N VAL A 29 18.54 17.70 -3.60
CA VAL A 29 19.85 18.28 -3.25
C VAL A 29 20.88 17.95 -4.32
N TYR A 30 20.87 16.71 -4.81
CA TYR A 30 21.79 16.27 -5.86
C TYR A 30 21.59 17.05 -7.17
N LEU A 31 20.35 17.15 -7.68
CA LEU A 31 20.02 17.94 -8.87
C LEU A 31 20.38 19.43 -8.71
N PHE A 32 20.19 19.98 -7.52
CA PHE A 32 20.53 21.37 -7.23
C PHE A 32 22.04 21.62 -7.27
N LEU A 33 22.83 20.74 -6.65
CA LEU A 33 24.29 20.83 -6.66
C LEU A 33 24.85 20.71 -8.07
N GLU A 34 24.29 19.80 -8.86
CA GLU A 34 24.63 19.63 -10.28
C GLU A 34 24.40 20.92 -11.07
N ALA A 35 23.19 21.50 -10.99
CA ALA A 35 22.83 22.73 -11.67
C ALA A 35 23.71 23.93 -11.26
N THR A 36 24.20 23.95 -10.02
CA THR A 36 25.00 25.05 -9.47
C THR A 36 26.49 24.89 -9.77
N LEU A 37 27.01 23.67 -9.73
CA LEU A 37 28.45 23.37 -9.85
C LEU A 37 28.86 22.90 -11.25
N GLY A 38 27.90 22.70 -12.16
CA GLY A 38 28.17 22.21 -13.52
C GLY A 38 28.72 20.78 -13.53
N LEU A 39 28.39 19.97 -12.53
CA LEU A 39 28.76 18.55 -12.50
C LEU A 39 27.90 17.80 -13.54
N GLU A 40 28.47 16.89 -14.32
CA GLU A 40 27.65 16.01 -15.16
C GLU A 40 27.08 14.84 -14.34
N ILE A 41 25.82 14.46 -14.58
CA ILE A 41 25.28 13.19 -14.04
C ILE A 41 25.88 12.04 -14.83
N ASP A 42 26.84 11.34 -14.23
CA ASP A 42 27.23 10.04 -14.72
C ASP A 42 26.18 8.97 -14.35
N ALA A 43 26.12 7.91 -15.16
CA ALA A 43 25.20 6.80 -14.93
C ALA A 43 25.42 6.12 -13.57
N PHE A 44 26.65 6.19 -13.04
CA PHE A 44 27.03 5.58 -11.77
C PHE A 44 26.36 6.26 -10.57
N ARG A 45 26.36 7.60 -10.51
CA ARG A 45 25.71 8.34 -9.42
C ARG A 45 24.19 8.24 -9.47
N PHE A 46 23.62 8.23 -10.68
CA PHE A 46 22.18 7.99 -10.85
C PHE A 46 21.77 6.60 -10.35
N TYR A 47 22.54 5.57 -10.71
CA TYR A 47 22.35 4.21 -10.20
C TYR A 47 22.40 4.15 -8.67
N ASP A 48 23.38 4.82 -8.06
CA ASP A 48 23.58 4.81 -6.60
C ASP A 48 22.38 5.39 -5.83
N LEU A 49 21.64 6.30 -6.45
CA LEU A 49 20.43 6.90 -5.92
C LEU A 49 19.22 5.95 -5.99
N ILE A 50 19.03 5.28 -7.12
CA ILE A 50 17.79 4.51 -7.39
C ILE A 50 17.84 3.07 -6.90
N LYS A 51 19.03 2.53 -6.58
CA LYS A 51 19.21 1.12 -6.22
C LYS A 51 18.44 0.63 -5.00
N TYR A 52 18.04 1.55 -4.13
CA TYR A 52 17.27 1.23 -2.92
C TYR A 52 15.74 1.31 -3.13
N ILE A 53 15.28 1.87 -4.26
CA ILE A 53 13.85 2.07 -4.52
C ILE A 53 13.06 0.75 -4.46
N PRO A 54 13.50 -0.36 -5.08
CA PRO A 54 12.75 -1.63 -5.05
C PRO A 54 12.51 -2.15 -3.63
N PHE A 55 13.52 -2.09 -2.76
CA PHE A 55 13.41 -2.52 -1.36
C PHE A 55 12.41 -1.65 -0.59
N ILE A 56 12.42 -0.34 -0.82
CA ILE A 56 11.49 0.58 -0.18
C ILE A 56 10.06 0.32 -0.65
N LEU A 57 9.85 0.08 -1.95
CA LEU A 57 8.53 -0.26 -2.48
C LEU A 57 7.98 -1.56 -1.88
N ILE A 58 8.83 -2.57 -1.66
CA ILE A 58 8.44 -3.81 -0.95
C ILE A 58 7.95 -3.49 0.46
N VAL A 59 8.69 -2.66 1.21
CA VAL A 59 8.27 -2.23 2.56
C VAL A 59 6.92 -1.51 2.49
N CYS A 60 6.73 -0.58 1.55
CA CYS A 60 5.46 0.13 1.37
C CYS A 60 4.29 -0.82 1.09
N ILE A 61 4.46 -1.79 0.20
CA ILE A 61 3.43 -2.78 -0.15
C ILE A 61 3.10 -3.66 1.06
N VAL A 62 4.12 -4.17 1.76
CA VAL A 62 3.93 -5.02 2.94
C VAL A 62 3.19 -4.26 4.03
N VAL A 63 3.56 -2.99 4.29
CA VAL A 63 2.87 -2.18 5.30
C VAL A 63 1.44 -1.86 4.87
N PHE A 64 1.22 -1.46 3.61
CA PHE A 64 -0.11 -1.10 3.11
C PHE A 64 -1.08 -2.28 3.10
N TYR A 65 -0.73 -3.37 2.44
CA TYR A 65 -1.59 -4.57 2.39
C TYR A 65 -1.66 -5.26 3.75
N GLY A 66 -0.59 -5.24 4.55
CA GLY A 66 -0.60 -5.70 5.93
C GLY A 66 -1.56 -4.90 6.80
N TRP A 67 -1.65 -3.59 6.60
CA TRP A 67 -2.62 -2.74 7.29
C TRP A 67 -4.05 -3.04 6.85
N LEU A 68 -4.33 -3.09 5.54
CA LEU A 68 -5.65 -3.46 5.01
C LEU A 68 -6.12 -4.82 5.54
N ALA A 69 -5.24 -5.82 5.50
CA ALA A 69 -5.49 -7.14 6.05
C ALA A 69 -5.81 -7.09 7.54
N SER A 70 -5.02 -6.32 8.31
CA SER A 70 -5.21 -6.23 9.75
C SER A 70 -6.57 -5.65 10.11
N VAL A 71 -7.01 -4.59 9.42
CA VAL A 71 -8.32 -3.97 9.63
C VAL A 71 -9.43 -4.90 9.13
N GLY A 72 -9.31 -5.41 7.90
CA GLY A 72 -10.32 -6.22 7.23
C GLY A 72 -10.63 -7.54 7.96
N PHE A 73 -9.62 -8.24 8.49
CA PHE A 73 -9.83 -9.51 9.21
C PHE A 73 -10.27 -9.31 10.66
N ARG A 74 -9.62 -8.40 11.38
CA ARG A 74 -9.82 -8.31 12.84
C ARG A 74 -11.21 -7.79 13.18
N PHE A 75 -11.65 -6.76 12.47
CA PHE A 75 -12.88 -6.08 12.78
C PHE A 75 -14.15 -6.79 12.32
N GLN A 76 -14.04 -7.95 11.64
CA GLN A 76 -15.21 -8.78 11.35
C GLN A 76 -15.94 -9.21 12.63
N LYS A 77 -15.20 -9.42 13.73
CA LYS A 77 -15.79 -9.83 15.02
C LYS A 77 -16.65 -8.75 15.70
N LEU A 78 -16.45 -7.48 15.34
CA LEU A 78 -17.20 -6.35 15.90
C LEU A 78 -18.46 -6.02 15.09
N ILE A 79 -18.68 -6.67 13.95
CA ILE A 79 -19.88 -6.49 13.15
C ILE A 79 -21.01 -7.29 13.81
N SER A 80 -22.13 -6.63 14.13
CA SER A 80 -23.31 -7.26 14.72
C SER A 80 -23.80 -8.47 13.92
N ASN A 81 -24.32 -9.50 14.62
CA ASN A 81 -24.69 -10.85 14.15
C ASN A 81 -25.69 -10.99 12.97
N GLY A 82 -25.95 -9.93 12.20
CA GLY A 82 -26.84 -9.95 11.02
C GLY A 82 -26.18 -9.59 9.68
N VAL A 83 -24.94 -9.08 9.66
CA VAL A 83 -24.27 -8.61 8.43
C VAL A 83 -23.08 -9.52 8.10
N ASN A 84 -23.33 -10.64 7.41
CA ASN A 84 -22.27 -11.52 6.94
C ASN A 84 -21.55 -10.91 5.73
N ARG A 85 -20.23 -10.83 5.81
CA ARG A 85 -19.38 -10.33 4.71
C ARG A 85 -18.51 -11.43 4.14
N ASN A 86 -18.32 -11.41 2.83
CA ASN A 86 -17.51 -12.40 2.14
C ASN A 86 -16.01 -12.16 2.36
N VAL A 87 -15.48 -12.70 3.45
CA VAL A 87 -14.05 -12.64 3.82
C VAL A 87 -13.17 -13.40 2.81
N GLY A 88 -13.71 -14.42 2.13
CA GLY A 88 -13.01 -15.18 1.10
C GLY A 88 -12.66 -14.32 -0.12
N LEU A 89 -13.65 -13.59 -0.65
CA LEU A 89 -13.45 -12.66 -1.75
C LEU A 89 -12.50 -11.52 -1.36
N PHE A 90 -12.62 -10.99 -0.14
CA PHE A 90 -11.67 -10.00 0.39
C PHE A 90 -10.24 -10.54 0.42
N SER A 91 -10.03 -11.75 0.93
CA SER A 91 -8.71 -12.37 1.02
C SER A 91 -8.07 -12.55 -0.36
N PHE A 92 -8.86 -12.99 -1.35
CA PHE A 92 -8.40 -13.11 -2.74
C PHE A 92 -8.05 -11.75 -3.34
N CYS A 93 -8.94 -10.76 -3.24
CA CYS A 93 -8.74 -9.41 -3.77
C CYS A 93 -7.62 -8.63 -3.06
N LEU A 94 -7.26 -9.03 -1.84
CA LEU A 94 -6.10 -8.51 -1.12
C LEU A 94 -4.80 -9.17 -1.60
N LEU A 95 -4.79 -10.49 -1.77
CA LEU A 95 -3.60 -11.28 -2.11
C LEU A 95 -3.17 -11.07 -3.56
N LEU A 96 -4.11 -11.01 -4.50
CA LEU A 96 -3.82 -10.87 -5.94
C LEU A 96 -2.95 -9.64 -6.25
N PRO A 97 -3.34 -8.40 -5.88
CA PRO A 97 -2.52 -7.24 -6.16
C PRO A 97 -1.23 -7.21 -5.35
N PHE A 98 -1.23 -7.73 -4.11
CA PHE A 98 -0.01 -7.85 -3.31
C PHE A 98 1.06 -8.67 -4.04
N LEU A 99 0.70 -9.86 -4.54
CA LEU A 99 1.61 -10.72 -5.29
C LEU A 99 2.00 -10.10 -6.64
N TYR A 100 1.06 -9.49 -7.35
CA TYR A 100 1.33 -8.81 -8.61
C TYR A 100 2.37 -7.70 -8.47
N PHE A 101 2.22 -6.80 -7.48
CA PHE A 101 3.16 -5.71 -7.27
C PHE A 101 4.51 -6.22 -6.76
N LEU A 102 4.52 -7.22 -5.87
CA LEU A 102 5.77 -7.83 -5.39
C LEU A 102 6.57 -8.44 -6.54
N PHE A 103 5.92 -9.23 -7.39
CA PHE A 103 6.56 -9.85 -8.54
C PHE A 103 7.02 -8.81 -9.57
N SER A 104 6.22 -7.77 -9.82
CA SER A 104 6.60 -6.68 -10.73
C SER A 104 7.87 -5.94 -10.25
N ILE A 105 8.01 -5.70 -8.95
CA ILE A 105 9.22 -5.09 -8.37
C ILE A 105 10.43 -6.01 -8.55
N VAL A 106 10.27 -7.31 -8.31
CA VAL A 106 11.35 -8.29 -8.52
C VAL A 106 11.79 -8.32 -9.99
N THR A 107 10.86 -8.26 -10.93
CA THR A 107 11.19 -8.21 -12.37
C THR A 107 11.94 -6.93 -12.74
N ILE A 108 11.48 -5.76 -12.27
CA ILE A 108 12.15 -4.47 -12.49
C ILE A 108 13.57 -4.50 -11.88
N PHE A 109 13.71 -5.03 -10.67
CA PHE A 109 15.00 -5.16 -10.01
C PHE A 109 15.95 -6.08 -10.79
N ASN A 110 15.46 -7.22 -11.30
CA ASN A 110 16.29 -8.11 -12.12
C ASN A 110 16.77 -7.46 -13.42
N GLU A 111 15.89 -6.73 -14.12
CA GLU A 111 16.25 -5.94 -15.32
C GLU A 111 17.31 -4.88 -15.02
N MET A 112 17.23 -4.23 -13.86
CA MET A 112 18.15 -3.17 -13.47
C MET A 112 19.50 -3.69 -12.95
N PHE A 113 19.55 -4.84 -12.27
CA PHE A 113 20.71 -5.22 -11.44
C PHE A 113 21.41 -6.52 -11.81
N LEU A 114 20.67 -7.59 -12.14
CA LEU A 114 21.21 -8.94 -11.95
C LEU A 114 21.48 -9.67 -13.27
N LEU A 115 20.53 -9.81 -14.19
CA LEU A 115 20.70 -10.65 -15.38
C LEU A 115 19.68 -10.29 -16.48
N ARG A 116 20.13 -10.08 -17.72
CA ARG A 116 19.25 -10.08 -18.91
C ARG A 116 18.71 -11.50 -19.16
N ALA A 117 17.75 -11.94 -18.37
CA ALA A 117 16.99 -13.16 -18.63
C ALA A 117 15.86 -12.84 -19.64
N VAL A 118 16.25 -12.63 -20.90
CA VAL A 118 15.40 -12.03 -21.95
C VAL A 118 14.03 -12.70 -22.07
N ASN A 119 13.97 -14.04 -21.99
CA ASN A 119 12.73 -14.77 -22.28
C ASN A 119 11.67 -14.68 -21.16
N PHE A 120 12.06 -14.66 -19.88
CA PHE A 120 11.08 -14.65 -18.78
C PHE A 120 10.44 -13.27 -18.62
N ILE A 121 11.23 -12.23 -18.84
CA ILE A 121 10.81 -10.86 -18.59
C ILE A 121 9.81 -10.40 -19.65
N ASP A 122 9.98 -10.81 -20.91
CA ASP A 122 9.06 -10.44 -21.99
C ASP A 122 7.69 -11.12 -21.86
N ILE A 123 7.67 -12.38 -21.40
CA ILE A 123 6.41 -13.08 -21.05
C ILE A 123 5.71 -12.35 -19.91
N TRP A 124 6.44 -12.00 -18.84
CA TRP A 124 5.86 -11.27 -17.71
C TRP A 124 5.31 -9.90 -18.11
N LYS A 125 6.03 -9.15 -18.96
CA LYS A 125 5.57 -7.84 -19.47
C LYS A 125 4.23 -7.98 -20.19
N THR A 126 4.08 -9.01 -21.03
CA THR A 126 2.84 -9.27 -21.77
C THR A 126 1.68 -9.63 -20.83
N ILE A 127 1.91 -10.55 -19.89
CA ILE A 127 0.90 -10.95 -18.89
C ILE A 127 0.53 -9.76 -17.99
N SER A 128 1.49 -8.93 -17.63
CA SER A 128 1.32 -7.79 -16.73
C SER A 128 0.33 -6.75 -17.26
N VAL A 129 0.25 -6.55 -18.58
CA VAL A 129 -0.71 -5.63 -19.20
C VAL A 129 -2.15 -6.03 -18.85
N PHE A 130 -2.45 -7.33 -18.83
CA PHE A 130 -3.78 -7.83 -18.50
C PHE A 130 -4.00 -7.97 -16.99
N LEU A 131 -2.97 -8.34 -16.23
CA LEU A 131 -3.08 -8.46 -14.77
C LEU A 131 -3.15 -7.10 -14.06
N PHE A 132 -2.61 -6.04 -14.63
CA PHE A 132 -2.59 -4.70 -14.03
C PHE A 132 -4.00 -4.17 -13.72
N PRO A 133 -4.95 -4.07 -14.67
CA PRO A 133 -6.30 -3.57 -14.38
C PRO A 133 -7.05 -4.47 -13.38
N ILE A 134 -6.86 -5.79 -13.45
CA ILE A 134 -7.46 -6.75 -12.52
C ILE A 134 -6.92 -6.53 -11.10
N SER A 135 -5.62 -6.28 -10.98
CA SER A 135 -4.96 -5.98 -9.72
C SER A 135 -5.46 -4.66 -9.13
N ILE A 136 -5.60 -3.60 -9.96
CA ILE A 136 -6.18 -2.34 -9.51
C ILE A 136 -7.62 -2.54 -9.01
N ALA A 137 -8.47 -3.22 -9.80
CA ALA A 137 -9.85 -3.48 -9.40
C ALA A 137 -9.93 -4.26 -8.08
N SER A 138 -9.03 -5.23 -7.90
CA SER A 138 -8.93 -6.03 -6.66
C SER A 138 -8.47 -5.19 -5.47
N SER A 139 -7.47 -4.33 -5.66
CA SER A 139 -7.03 -3.37 -4.63
C SER A 139 -8.16 -2.42 -4.24
N LEU A 140 -8.90 -1.87 -5.21
CA LEU A 140 -10.04 -0.99 -4.94
C LEU A 140 -11.14 -1.73 -4.17
N TYR A 141 -11.44 -2.98 -4.53
CA TYR A 141 -12.37 -3.81 -3.77
C TYR A 141 -11.90 -4.03 -2.33
N ALA A 142 -10.61 -4.36 -2.12
CA ALA A 142 -10.06 -4.56 -0.78
C ALA A 142 -10.14 -3.27 0.07
N MET A 143 -9.84 -2.11 -0.52
CA MET A 143 -9.99 -0.80 0.14
C MET A 143 -11.46 -0.51 0.47
N TYR A 144 -12.38 -0.77 -0.46
CA TYR A 144 -13.82 -0.62 -0.25
C TYR A 144 -14.33 -1.54 0.87
N PHE A 145 -13.89 -2.80 0.90
CA PHE A 145 -14.24 -3.74 1.95
C PHE A 145 -13.82 -3.23 3.33
N VAL A 146 -12.60 -2.70 3.44
CA VAL A 146 -12.07 -2.11 4.67
C VAL A 146 -12.85 -0.84 5.05
N ALA A 147 -13.09 0.07 4.11
CA ALA A 147 -13.89 1.27 4.32
C ALA A 147 -15.27 0.92 4.88
N LYS A 148 -15.98 0.02 4.19
CA LYS A 148 -17.30 -0.43 4.58
C LYS A 148 -17.27 -1.05 5.97
N THR A 149 -16.19 -1.76 6.32
CA THR A 149 -16.04 -2.44 7.63
C THR A 149 -15.99 -1.41 8.75
N LEU A 150 -15.17 -0.38 8.57
CA LEU A 150 -15.07 0.73 9.52
C LEU A 150 -16.40 1.47 9.66
N THR A 151 -17.04 1.83 8.54
CA THR A 151 -18.32 2.57 8.56
C THR A 151 -19.44 1.76 9.23
N THR A 152 -19.54 0.44 8.99
CA THR A 152 -20.55 -0.40 9.65
C THR A 152 -20.34 -0.49 11.15
N ILE A 153 -19.09 -0.53 11.61
CA ILE A 153 -18.80 -0.55 13.06
C ILE A 153 -19.10 0.81 13.69
N GLU A 154 -18.85 1.90 12.96
CA GLU A 154 -19.15 3.26 13.43
C GLU A 154 -20.67 3.50 13.54
N LEU A 155 -21.45 3.06 12.54
CA LEU A 155 -22.90 3.30 12.47
C LEU A 155 -23.76 2.19 13.10
N GLN A 156 -23.17 1.04 13.43
CA GLN A 156 -23.86 -0.14 14.00
C GLN A 156 -25.09 -0.60 13.18
N ARG A 157 -25.09 -0.34 11.87
CA ARG A 157 -26.15 -0.75 10.93
C ARG A 157 -25.55 -1.15 9.59
N GLU A 158 -26.37 -1.75 8.74
CA GLU A 158 -26.01 -1.93 7.34
C GLU A 158 -25.86 -0.56 6.66
N VAL A 159 -24.73 -0.38 5.97
CA VAL A 159 -24.33 0.90 5.37
C VAL A 159 -24.49 0.85 3.86
N HIS A 160 -25.01 1.94 3.30
CA HIS A 160 -25.08 2.11 1.86
C HIS A 160 -23.71 2.55 1.31
N LEU A 161 -23.56 2.50 -0.02
CA LEU A 161 -22.34 2.94 -0.70
C LEU A 161 -21.97 4.38 -0.34
N ILE A 162 -22.97 5.28 -0.32
CA ILE A 162 -22.78 6.72 -0.06
C ILE A 162 -22.19 6.93 1.35
N ASP A 163 -22.67 6.20 2.34
CA ASP A 163 -22.18 6.26 3.73
C ASP A 163 -20.69 5.88 3.84
N THR A 164 -20.17 5.11 2.88
CA THR A 164 -18.80 4.55 2.88
C THR A 164 -17.83 5.35 2.02
N LEU A 165 -18.30 6.27 1.17
CA LEU A 165 -17.48 6.95 0.17
C LEU A 165 -16.34 7.78 0.80
N LEU A 166 -16.61 8.45 1.93
CA LEU A 166 -15.61 9.27 2.59
C LEU A 166 -14.47 8.42 3.15
N GLU A 167 -14.78 7.35 3.86
CA GLU A 167 -13.82 6.38 4.39
C GLU A 167 -13.04 5.69 3.26
N PHE A 168 -13.71 5.36 2.16
CA PHE A 168 -13.05 4.81 0.98
C PHE A 168 -12.05 5.80 0.38
N TYR A 169 -12.47 7.04 0.16
CA TYR A 169 -11.61 8.09 -0.37
C TYR A 169 -10.39 8.32 0.56
N ARG A 170 -10.58 8.37 1.87
CA ARG A 170 -9.48 8.45 2.83
C ARG A 170 -8.48 7.28 2.65
N ILE A 171 -8.96 6.05 2.50
CA ILE A 171 -8.06 4.90 2.25
C ILE A 171 -7.33 5.04 0.91
N CYS A 172 -8.00 5.52 -0.14
CA CYS A 172 -7.38 5.74 -1.45
C CYS A 172 -6.30 6.82 -1.42
N PHE A 173 -6.50 7.90 -0.66
CA PHE A 173 -5.52 8.99 -0.47
C PHE A 173 -4.48 8.62 0.59
N PHE A 174 -3.99 7.39 0.53
CA PHE A 174 -2.89 6.93 1.35
C PHE A 174 -1.63 7.78 1.06
N PRO A 175 -0.90 8.27 2.08
CA PRO A 175 -1.02 8.00 3.51
C PRO A 175 -1.87 9.02 4.27
N TYR A 176 -2.26 10.12 3.61
CA TYR A 176 -2.98 11.22 4.25
C TYR A 176 -4.24 10.72 4.95
N GLY A 177 -5.03 9.86 4.31
CA GLY A 177 -6.22 9.34 4.98
C GLY A 177 -5.94 8.30 6.08
N ILE A 178 -4.77 7.65 6.12
CA ILE A 178 -4.38 6.87 7.31
C ILE A 178 -4.16 7.77 8.53
N TRP A 179 -3.73 9.01 8.32
CA TRP A 179 -3.55 9.95 9.42
C TRP A 179 -4.85 10.19 10.18
N GLU A 180 -5.97 10.25 9.44
CA GLU A 180 -7.31 10.39 10.00
C GLU A 180 -7.93 9.05 10.45
N ILE A 181 -7.71 7.97 9.71
CA ILE A 181 -8.33 6.66 9.99
C ILE A 181 -7.67 5.93 11.16
N GLN A 182 -6.34 5.99 11.29
CA GLN A 182 -5.62 5.21 12.30
C GLN A 182 -6.03 5.57 13.74
N PRO A 183 -6.26 6.85 14.13
CA PRO A 183 -6.84 7.18 15.42
C PRO A 183 -8.22 6.54 15.66
N LYS A 184 -9.09 6.49 14.64
CA LYS A 184 -10.40 5.82 14.73
C LYS A 184 -10.22 4.31 14.98
N VAL A 185 -9.33 3.66 14.21
CA VAL A 185 -8.97 2.25 14.37
C VAL A 185 -8.47 1.97 15.80
N ASN A 186 -7.58 2.81 16.33
CA ASN A 186 -7.07 2.68 17.69
C ASN A 186 -8.18 2.81 18.75
N ALA A 187 -9.16 3.69 18.53
CA ALA A 187 -10.30 3.84 19.42
C ALA A 187 -11.23 2.61 19.39
N LEU A 188 -11.44 2.02 18.22
CA LEU A 188 -12.22 0.78 18.07
C LEU A 188 -11.54 -0.42 18.74
N LEU A 189 -10.21 -0.51 18.65
CA LEU A 189 -9.44 -1.57 19.32
C LEU A 189 -9.57 -1.52 20.84
N LYS A 190 -9.65 -0.33 21.44
CA LYS A 190 -9.88 -0.16 22.88
C LYS A 190 -11.27 -0.59 23.34
N LYS A 191 -12.25 -0.68 22.43
CA LYS A 191 -13.60 -1.17 22.74
C LYS A 191 -13.71 -2.69 22.63
N GLU A 192 -12.77 -3.33 21.94
CA GLU A 192 -12.67 -4.80 21.81
C GLU A 192 -11.89 -5.43 22.98
N GLU A 193 -10.98 -4.68 23.61
CA GLU A 193 -10.19 -5.08 24.79
C GLU A 193 -10.95 -4.84 26.09
#